data_AF-A0A6M4G6Q7-F1
#
_entry.id   AF-A0A6M4G6Q7-F1
#
_cell.length_a   1.000
_cell.length_b   1.000
_cell.length_c   1.000
_cell.angle_alpha   90.00
_cell.angle_beta   90.00
_cell.angle_gamma   90.00
#
_symmetry.space_group_name_H-M   'P 1'
#
loop_
_entity.id
_entity.type
_entity.pdbx_description
1 polymer ?
#
loop_
_entity_poly.entity_id
_entity_poly.type
_entity_poly.pdbx_seq_one_letter_code
_entity_poly.pdbx_strand_id
1 'polypeptide(L)'
;MKARLLTGIDALASRDATSNPEPIIARVQAPAVLPNEVKANLAGCFVIGNATGSLAKERVEIQLVSISCVDFDSHAVVDQAIKGFFVDADGKKGLSGKVVTRAGATLARSFIAGTIAGISQSVEGSFGSLSTSALGSVRSLDAGDAVKSGVAGGLSKSSDKLTDFYLDLARQAGPVVEVGAAKDVVVVIQEGLALEIKPSVGSKF
;
A
#
# COMPACT_ATOMS: atom_id res chain seq x y z
N MET A 1 16.10 -9.02 18.81
CA MET A 1 15.39 -9.92 19.77
C MET A 1 14.40 -10.80 19.01
N LYS A 2 14.16 -12.05 19.43
CA LYS A 2 13.20 -12.96 18.78
C LYS A 2 11.76 -12.61 19.19
N ALA A 3 10.87 -12.54 18.20
CA ALA A 3 9.44 -12.29 18.38
C ALA A 3 8.63 -13.16 17.42
N ARG A 4 7.33 -13.27 17.69
CA ARG A 4 6.39 -14.00 16.85
C ARG A 4 5.24 -13.09 16.47
N LEU A 5 4.91 -13.04 15.19
CA LEU A 5 3.77 -12.27 14.70
C LEU A 5 2.47 -12.85 15.25
N LEU A 6 1.57 -11.98 15.71
CA LEU A 6 0.24 -12.41 16.16
C LEU A 6 -0.75 -12.46 15.01
N THR A 7 -0.60 -11.55 14.06
CA THR A 7 -1.48 -11.40 12.90
C THR A 7 -0.68 -11.60 11.61
N GLY A 8 -1.35 -12.13 10.59
CA GLY A 8 -0.89 -12.04 9.21
C GLY A 8 -1.22 -10.67 8.64
N ILE A 9 -0.66 -10.34 7.48
CA ILE A 9 -0.87 -9.04 6.85
C ILE A 9 -0.85 -9.15 5.32
N ASP A 10 -1.75 -8.42 4.67
CA ASP A 10 -1.84 -8.28 3.21
C ASP A 10 -1.39 -6.86 2.84
N ALA A 11 -0.09 -6.58 2.94
CA ALA A 11 0.40 -5.22 2.78
C ALA A 11 0.32 -4.76 1.31
N LEU A 12 -0.37 -3.65 1.08
CA LEU A 12 -0.41 -2.99 -0.23
C LEU A 12 1.00 -2.60 -0.69
N ALA A 13 1.31 -2.86 -1.96
CA ALA A 13 2.58 -2.50 -2.59
C ALA A 13 2.45 -1.36 -3.62
N SER A 14 1.35 -0.61 -3.55
CA SER A 14 1.06 0.57 -4.40
C SER A 14 1.73 1.84 -3.87
N ARG A 15 1.77 2.89 -4.71
CA ARG A 15 2.30 4.22 -4.33
C ARG A 15 1.63 4.80 -3.08
N ASP A 16 0.36 4.47 -2.85
CA ASP A 16 -0.42 4.94 -1.70
C ASP A 16 -0.12 4.18 -0.40
N ALA A 17 0.61 3.05 -0.45
CA ALA A 17 0.89 2.22 0.72
C ALA A 17 1.75 2.93 1.78
N THR A 18 2.50 3.96 1.40
CA THR A 18 3.24 4.81 2.35
C THR A 18 2.32 5.77 3.10
N SER A 19 1.17 6.14 2.52
CA SER A 19 0.24 7.11 3.11
C SER A 19 -0.68 6.49 4.17
N ASN A 20 -0.98 5.20 4.01
CA ASN A 20 -1.82 4.45 4.94
C ASN A 20 -1.22 3.06 5.19
N PRO A 21 -0.15 2.97 6.00
CA PRO A 21 0.46 1.69 6.31
C PRO A 21 -0.45 0.87 7.23
N GLU A 22 -0.44 -0.45 7.07
CA GLU A 22 -1.25 -1.35 7.88
C GLU A 22 -0.52 -1.70 9.19
N PRO A 23 -1.20 -1.67 10.35
CA PRO A 23 -0.57 -1.99 11.62
C PRO A 23 -0.39 -3.51 11.78
N ILE A 24 0.77 -3.92 12.28
CA ILE A 24 1.07 -5.31 12.63
C ILE A 24 1.60 -5.41 14.05
N ILE A 25 1.26 -6.51 14.73
CA ILE A 25 1.64 -6.74 16.13
C ILE A 25 2.47 -8.02 16.23
N ALA A 26 3.61 -7.91 16.90
CA ALA A 26 4.48 -9.03 17.23
C ALA A 26 4.62 -9.16 18.75
N ARG A 27 4.60 -10.39 19.26
CA ARG A 27 4.89 -10.69 20.66
C ARG A 27 6.35 -11.11 20.82
N VAL A 28 7.10 -10.44 21.68
CA VAL A 28 8.49 -10.77 21.98
C VAL A 28 8.56 -12.06 22.78
N GLN A 29 9.36 -13.03 22.31
CA GLN A 29 9.49 -14.35 22.95
C GLN A 29 10.72 -14.46 23.86
N ALA A 30 11.75 -13.65 23.61
CA ALA A 30 13.03 -13.72 24.32
C ALA A 30 13.47 -12.34 24.81
N PRO A 31 14.20 -12.26 25.94
CA PRO A 31 14.74 -11.00 26.43
C PRO A 31 15.61 -10.32 25.37
N ALA A 32 15.58 -9.00 25.35
CA ALA A 32 16.38 -8.23 24.41
C ALA A 32 17.84 -8.23 24.84
N VAL A 33 18.73 -8.42 23.86
CA VAL A 33 20.19 -8.31 24.04
C VAL A 33 20.59 -6.94 23.53
N LEU A 34 21.07 -6.08 24.42
CA LEU A 34 21.56 -4.75 24.10
C LEU A 34 23.02 -4.79 23.60
N PRO A 35 23.53 -3.73 22.95
CA PRO A 35 24.88 -3.67 22.38
C PRO A 35 26.07 -3.96 23.33
N ASN A 36 25.84 -4.09 24.64
CA ASN A 36 26.85 -4.43 25.65
C ASN A 36 26.56 -5.78 26.35
N GLU A 37 25.84 -6.69 25.69
CA GLU A 37 25.37 -7.97 26.25
C GLU A 37 24.43 -7.85 27.47
N VAL A 38 24.04 -6.63 27.84
CA VAL A 38 23.03 -6.37 28.86
C VAL A 38 21.70 -6.93 28.39
N LYS A 39 21.09 -7.79 29.21
CA LYS A 39 19.79 -8.38 28.94
C LYS A 39 18.70 -7.54 29.58
N ALA A 40 17.78 -7.02 28.76
CA ALA A 40 16.55 -6.41 29.25
C ALA A 40 15.43 -7.44 29.16
N ASN A 41 14.68 -7.63 30.26
CA ASN A 41 13.53 -8.53 30.26
C ASN A 41 12.34 -7.85 29.55
N LEU A 42 12.30 -8.00 28.22
CA LEU A 42 11.19 -7.57 27.36
C LEU A 42 10.37 -8.77 26.84
N ALA A 43 10.52 -9.93 27.48
CA ALA A 43 9.78 -11.12 27.09
C ALA A 43 8.29 -10.93 27.41
N GLY A 44 7.43 -11.22 26.44
CA GLY A 44 5.98 -11.04 26.58
C GLY A 44 5.46 -9.68 26.13
N CYS A 45 6.32 -8.69 25.87
CA CYS A 45 5.90 -7.39 25.34
C CYS A 45 5.34 -7.49 23.93
N PHE A 46 4.41 -6.60 23.62
CA PHE A 46 3.87 -6.42 22.27
C PHE A 46 4.60 -5.27 21.57
N VAL A 47 5.03 -5.53 20.35
CA VAL A 47 5.65 -4.53 19.49
C VAL A 47 4.70 -4.27 18.34
N ILE A 48 4.40 -2.99 18.15
CA ILE A 48 3.51 -2.51 17.09
C ILE A 48 4.38 -1.85 16.01
N GLY A 49 4.09 -2.17 14.75
CA GLY A 49 4.76 -1.58 13.60
C GLY A 49 3.79 -1.30 12.46
N ASN A 50 4.18 -0.34 11.64
CA ASN A 50 3.53 0.01 10.39
C ASN A 50 4.18 -0.78 9.26
N ALA A 51 3.37 -1.49 8.49
CA ALA A 51 3.81 -2.34 7.41
C ALA A 51 3.48 -1.72 6.04
N THR A 52 4.46 -1.78 5.14
CA THR A 52 4.34 -1.30 3.76
C THR A 52 4.89 -2.36 2.82
N GLY A 53 4.11 -2.76 1.82
CA GLY A 53 4.53 -3.73 0.82
C GLY A 53 5.49 -3.10 -0.19
N SER A 54 6.51 -3.86 -0.60
CA SER A 54 7.42 -3.53 -1.70
C SER A 54 7.40 -4.65 -2.72
N LEU A 55 6.81 -4.38 -3.89
CA LEU A 55 6.74 -5.34 -4.98
C LEU A 55 8.13 -5.66 -5.55
N ALA A 56 9.01 -4.67 -5.61
CA ALA A 56 10.37 -4.81 -6.15
C ALA A 56 11.24 -5.77 -5.32
N LYS A 57 10.95 -5.92 -4.03
CA LYS A 57 11.69 -6.80 -3.11
C LYS A 57 10.91 -8.04 -2.70
N GLU A 58 9.64 -8.16 -3.13
CA GLU A 58 8.68 -9.16 -2.68
C GLU A 58 8.63 -9.27 -1.14
N ARG A 59 8.64 -8.09 -0.49
CA ARG A 59 8.78 -7.97 0.95
C ARG A 59 7.88 -6.91 1.53
N VAL A 60 7.47 -7.16 2.76
CA VAL A 60 6.82 -6.16 3.61
C VAL A 60 7.88 -5.51 4.48
N GLU A 61 8.09 -4.22 4.28
CA GLU A 61 8.92 -3.41 5.16
C GLU A 61 8.09 -2.98 6.36
N ILE A 62 8.57 -3.27 7.58
CA ILE A 62 7.90 -2.87 8.81
C ILE A 62 8.76 -1.86 9.55
N GLN A 63 8.16 -0.73 9.89
CA GLN A 63 8.74 0.28 10.76
C GLN A 63 8.06 0.18 12.13
N LEU A 64 8.84 0.00 13.18
CA LEU A 64 8.29 -0.04 14.54
C LEU A 64 7.77 1.34 14.93
N VAL A 65 6.68 1.35 15.70
CA VAL A 65 6.01 2.56 16.17
C VAL A 65 6.05 2.62 17.68
N SER A 66 5.64 1.56 18.36
CA SER A 66 5.63 1.50 19.82
C SER A 66 5.85 0.09 20.36
N ILE A 67 6.28 0.03 21.62
CA ILE A 67 6.32 -1.19 22.42
C ILE A 67 5.42 -1.01 23.64
N SER A 68 4.60 -2.02 23.89
CA SER A 68 3.73 -2.11 25.05
C SER A 68 4.10 -3.33 25.89
N CYS A 69 4.54 -3.11 27.11
CA CYS A 69 4.80 -4.15 28.10
C CYS A 69 3.87 -3.97 29.29
N VAL A 70 3.40 -5.08 29.85
CA VAL A 70 2.71 -5.07 31.14
C VAL A 70 3.60 -5.80 32.12
N ASP A 71 4.01 -5.09 33.16
CA ASP A 71 4.69 -5.71 34.29
C ASP A 71 3.66 -6.16 35.32
N PHE A 72 3.63 -7.46 35.61
CA PHE A 72 2.66 -8.06 36.53
C PHE A 72 2.93 -7.68 37.98
N ASP A 73 4.18 -7.38 38.34
CA ASP A 73 4.56 -7.08 39.72
C ASP A 73 4.25 -5.62 40.10
N SER A 74 4.34 -4.69 39.14
CA SER A 74 4.14 -3.25 39.37
C SER A 74 2.84 -2.71 38.79
N HIS A 75 2.02 -3.56 38.15
CA HIS A 75 0.83 -3.17 37.35
C HIS A 75 1.12 -2.04 36.35
N ALA A 76 2.38 -1.79 35.99
CA ALA A 76 2.76 -0.68 35.14
C ALA A 76 2.61 -1.08 33.67
N VAL A 77 2.00 -0.19 32.88
CA VAL A 77 1.95 -0.31 31.42
C VAL A 77 3.04 0.57 30.87
N VAL A 78 4.07 -0.06 30.31
CA VAL A 78 5.16 0.63 29.63
C VAL A 78 4.77 0.72 28.16
N ASP A 79 4.21 1.87 27.76
CA ASP A 79 3.93 2.19 26.36
C ASP A 79 4.86 3.32 25.91
N GLN A 80 5.77 2.99 24.98
CA GLN A 80 6.76 3.93 24.48
C GLN A 80 6.93 3.82 22.98
N ALA A 81 7.12 4.97 22.34
CA ALA A 81 7.34 5.07 20.90
C ALA A 81 8.76 4.63 20.55
N ILE A 82 8.92 3.60 19.73
CA ILE A 82 10.22 3.00 19.40
C ILE A 82 10.49 3.12 17.91
N LYS A 83 11.75 3.24 17.51
CA LYS A 83 12.15 3.15 16.11
C LYS A 83 12.97 1.89 15.86
N GLY A 84 12.63 1.19 14.80
CA GLY A 84 13.32 -0.02 14.39
C GLY A 84 12.62 -0.69 13.23
N PHE A 85 12.97 -1.95 12.98
CA PHE A 85 12.38 -2.76 11.91
C PHE A 85 12.32 -4.24 12.28
N PHE A 86 11.46 -4.98 11.56
CA PHE A 86 11.46 -6.43 11.59
C PHE A 86 12.43 -7.01 10.56
N VAL A 87 13.03 -8.12 10.94
CA VAL A 87 13.94 -8.94 10.15
C VAL A 87 13.33 -10.33 10.08
N ASP A 88 13.29 -10.91 8.89
CA ASP A 88 12.78 -12.26 8.68
C ASP A 88 13.80 -13.31 9.17
N ALA A 89 13.41 -14.58 9.22
CA ALA A 89 14.27 -15.70 9.58
C ALA A 89 15.52 -15.82 8.68
N ASP A 90 15.48 -15.23 7.49
CA ASP A 90 16.61 -15.18 6.55
C ASP A 90 17.62 -14.05 6.83
N GLY A 91 17.42 -13.27 7.89
CA GLY A 91 18.34 -12.22 8.31
C GLY A 91 18.25 -10.93 7.49
N LYS A 92 17.31 -10.82 6.55
CA LYS A 92 17.13 -9.60 5.74
C LYS A 92 16.04 -8.70 6.33
N LYS A 93 16.18 -7.39 6.10
CA LYS A 93 15.18 -6.38 6.51
C LYS A 93 13.83 -6.68 5.85
N GLY A 94 12.77 -6.58 6.64
CA GLY A 94 11.40 -6.81 6.20
C GLY A 94 11.08 -8.29 6.07
N LEU A 95 9.78 -8.60 5.99
CA LEU A 95 9.27 -9.95 5.94
C LEU A 95 9.11 -10.38 4.48
N SER A 96 9.68 -11.52 4.13
CA SER A 96 9.39 -12.16 2.85
C SER A 96 7.93 -12.60 2.84
N GLY A 97 7.23 -12.26 1.76
CA GLY A 97 5.83 -12.57 1.54
C GLY A 97 5.56 -12.94 0.09
N LYS A 98 4.36 -13.45 -0.18
CA LYS A 98 3.93 -13.83 -1.52
C LYS A 98 3.22 -12.66 -2.17
N VAL A 99 3.61 -12.33 -3.39
CA VAL A 99 2.89 -11.33 -4.20
C VAL A 99 1.59 -11.95 -4.69
N VAL A 100 0.48 -11.30 -4.37
CA VAL A 100 -0.85 -11.66 -4.86
C VAL A 100 -1.45 -10.46 -5.59
N THR A 101 -1.77 -10.64 -6.87
CA THR A 101 -2.38 -9.60 -7.70
C THR A 101 -3.90 -9.84 -7.77
N ARG A 102 -4.69 -8.96 -7.16
CA ARG A 102 -6.16 -9.04 -7.20
C ARG A 102 -6.78 -8.31 -8.40
N ALA A 103 -6.01 -7.45 -9.08
CA ALA A 103 -6.45 -6.67 -10.24
C ALA A 103 -6.44 -7.39 -11.60
N GLY A 104 -5.92 -8.61 -11.72
CA GLY A 104 -5.68 -9.26 -13.03
C GLY A 104 -6.93 -9.36 -13.91
N ALA A 105 -8.07 -9.75 -13.34
CA ALA A 105 -9.33 -9.86 -14.08
C ALA A 105 -9.93 -8.49 -14.44
N THR A 106 -9.79 -7.48 -13.57
CA THR A 106 -10.34 -6.13 -13.80
C THR A 106 -9.52 -5.38 -14.84
N LEU A 107 -8.18 -5.47 -14.77
CA LEU A 107 -7.26 -4.89 -15.76
C LEU A 107 -7.43 -5.53 -17.14
N ALA A 108 -7.62 -6.85 -17.21
CA ALA A 108 -7.90 -7.52 -18.48
C ALA A 108 -9.22 -7.02 -19.10
N ARG A 109 -10.27 -6.82 -18.28
CA ARG A 109 -11.56 -6.28 -18.72
C ARG A 109 -11.46 -4.82 -19.18
N SER A 110 -10.72 -3.97 -18.47
CA SER A 110 -10.53 -2.57 -18.87
C SER A 110 -9.68 -2.44 -20.14
N PHE A 111 -8.67 -3.29 -20.33
CA PHE A 111 -7.88 -3.33 -21.57
C PHE A 111 -8.73 -3.70 -22.79
N ILE A 112 -9.61 -4.70 -22.66
CA ILE A 112 -10.56 -5.07 -23.72
C ILE A 112 -11.50 -3.90 -24.04
N ALA A 113 -12.04 -3.24 -23.03
CA ALA A 113 -12.92 -2.08 -23.22
C ALA A 113 -12.20 -0.88 -23.87
N GLY A 114 -10.97 -0.57 -23.44
CA GLY A 114 -10.16 0.52 -24.00
C GLY A 114 -9.69 0.29 -25.44
N THR A 115 -9.43 -0.97 -25.83
CA THR A 115 -9.07 -1.30 -27.22
C THR A 115 -10.25 -1.10 -28.18
N ILE A 116 -11.48 -1.35 -27.72
CA ILE A 116 -12.70 -1.08 -28.50
C ILE A 116 -12.89 0.44 -28.67
N ALA A 117 -12.59 1.24 -27.64
CA ALA A 117 -12.63 2.69 -27.72
C ALA A 117 -11.55 3.26 -28.67
N GLY A 118 -10.33 2.71 -28.66
CA GLY A 118 -9.22 3.17 -29.52
C GLY A 118 -9.46 2.96 -31.02
N ILE A 119 -10.24 1.96 -31.41
CA ILE A 119 -10.63 1.76 -32.83
C ILE A 119 -11.60 2.88 -33.30
N SER A 120 -12.37 3.49 -32.39
CA SER A 120 -13.30 4.57 -32.75
C SER A 120 -12.62 5.93 -33.02
N GLN A 121 -11.47 6.22 -32.40
CA GLN A 121 -10.71 7.46 -32.62
C GLN A 121 -10.08 7.55 -34.02
N SER A 122 -9.86 6.40 -34.68
CA SER A 122 -9.33 6.38 -36.05
C SER A 122 -10.36 6.81 -37.10
N VAL A 123 -11.64 6.93 -36.73
CA VAL A 123 -12.70 7.33 -37.66
C VAL A 123 -12.94 8.86 -37.64
N GLU A 124 -12.57 9.56 -36.56
CA GLU A 124 -12.72 11.03 -36.47
C GLU A 124 -11.85 11.79 -37.48
N GLY A 125 -10.73 11.21 -37.94
CA GLY A 125 -9.85 11.82 -38.94
C GLY A 125 -10.33 11.72 -40.40
N SER A 126 -11.36 10.91 -40.69
CA SER A 126 -11.86 10.68 -42.06
C SER A 126 -13.18 11.41 -42.39
N PHE A 127 -13.79 12.10 -41.43
CA PHE A 127 -15.03 12.85 -41.67
C PHE A 127 -14.74 14.34 -41.86
N GLY A 128 -14.68 14.76 -43.13
CA GLY A 128 -14.61 16.16 -43.56
C GLY A 128 -13.81 16.32 -44.84
N SER A 129 -14.48 16.67 -45.94
CA SER A 129 -13.80 17.05 -47.18
C SER A 129 -13.12 18.41 -47.00
N LEU A 130 -11.79 18.42 -46.86
CA LEU A 130 -11.01 19.66 -46.82
C LEU A 130 -10.91 20.21 -48.25
N SER A 131 -11.83 21.10 -48.63
CA SER A 131 -11.73 21.81 -49.91
C SER A 131 -10.79 23.00 -49.75
N THR A 132 -9.58 22.89 -50.30
CA THR A 132 -8.59 23.96 -50.34
C THR A 132 -8.82 24.82 -51.59
N SER A 133 -9.03 26.12 -51.42
CA SER A 133 -9.08 27.10 -52.51
C SER A 133 -8.19 28.28 -52.16
N ALA A 134 -7.65 28.96 -53.18
CA ALA A 134 -6.57 29.93 -53.10
C ALA A 134 -6.85 31.22 -52.29
N LEU A 135 -8.03 31.34 -51.67
CA LEU A 135 -8.44 32.48 -50.84
C LEU A 135 -8.54 32.16 -49.33
N GLY A 136 -8.27 30.92 -48.92
CA GLY A 136 -8.31 30.47 -47.53
C GLY A 136 -9.08 29.16 -47.34
N SER A 137 -8.67 28.32 -46.40
CA SER A 137 -9.30 27.02 -46.11
C SER A 137 -10.65 27.21 -45.41
N VAL A 138 -11.74 26.84 -46.06
CA VAL A 138 -13.08 26.85 -45.45
C VAL A 138 -13.48 25.41 -45.13
N ARG A 139 -13.48 25.05 -43.84
CA ARG A 139 -14.07 23.77 -43.38
C ARG A 139 -15.58 23.94 -43.40
N SER A 140 -16.23 23.43 -44.44
CA SER A 140 -17.67 23.22 -44.42
C SER A 140 -17.95 22.00 -43.55
N LEU A 141 -18.33 22.24 -42.29
CA LEU A 141 -18.96 21.22 -41.47
C LEU A 141 -20.46 21.25 -41.80
N ASP A 142 -20.97 20.16 -42.38
CA ASP A 142 -22.41 19.96 -42.49
C ASP A 142 -23.01 19.88 -41.07
N ALA A 143 -24.25 20.32 -40.87
CA ALA A 143 -24.90 20.27 -39.55
C ALA A 143 -24.97 18.82 -39.02
N GLY A 144 -25.05 17.82 -39.91
CA GLY A 144 -24.95 16.40 -39.55
C GLY A 144 -23.58 15.98 -39.02
N ASP A 145 -22.49 16.58 -39.51
CA ASP A 145 -21.11 16.28 -39.10
C ASP A 145 -20.68 17.12 -37.89
N ALA A 146 -21.24 18.32 -37.71
CA ALA A 146 -21.10 19.10 -36.47
C ALA A 146 -21.82 18.43 -35.28
N VAL A 147 -22.99 17.82 -35.50
CA VAL A 147 -23.66 17.00 -34.48
C VAL A 147 -22.88 15.72 -34.22
N LYS A 148 -22.38 15.02 -35.25
CA LYS A 148 -21.55 13.82 -35.07
C LYS A 148 -20.24 14.12 -34.35
N SER A 149 -19.56 15.23 -34.67
CA SER A 149 -18.32 15.63 -33.98
C SER A 149 -18.59 16.19 -32.57
N GLY A 150 -19.73 16.84 -32.33
CA GLY A 150 -20.16 17.25 -30.99
C GLY A 150 -20.57 16.07 -30.11
N VAL A 151 -21.24 15.07 -30.68
CA VAL A 151 -21.55 13.79 -30.03
C VAL A 151 -20.28 12.98 -29.80
N ALA A 152 -19.36 12.92 -30.76
CA ALA A 152 -18.08 12.23 -30.63
C ALA A 152 -17.16 12.90 -29.58
N GLY A 153 -17.08 14.24 -29.60
CA GLY A 153 -16.36 15.03 -28.60
C GLY A 153 -16.98 14.98 -27.18
N GLY A 154 -18.29 14.78 -27.08
CA GLY A 154 -18.99 14.55 -25.81
C GLY A 154 -18.83 13.12 -25.27
N LEU A 155 -18.83 12.13 -26.16
CA LEU A 155 -18.61 10.72 -25.84
C LEU A 155 -17.15 10.42 -25.49
N SER A 156 -16.18 11.05 -26.16
CA SER A 156 -14.75 10.89 -25.85
C SER A 156 -14.43 11.43 -24.46
N LYS A 157 -14.90 12.64 -24.12
CA LYS A 157 -14.69 13.25 -22.81
C LYS A 157 -15.41 12.49 -21.67
N SER A 158 -16.52 11.82 -21.97
CA SER A 158 -17.16 10.92 -21.03
C SER A 158 -16.39 9.59 -20.89
N SER A 159 -15.86 9.06 -21.98
CA SER A 159 -15.06 7.82 -21.98
C SER A 159 -13.73 7.99 -21.27
N ASP A 160 -13.09 9.16 -21.40
CA ASP A 160 -11.86 9.50 -20.66
C ASP A 160 -12.13 9.48 -19.15
N LYS A 161 -13.21 10.12 -18.69
CA LYS A 161 -13.58 10.10 -17.26
C LYS A 161 -13.94 8.71 -16.73
N LEU A 162 -14.63 7.89 -17.53
CA LEU A 162 -14.89 6.50 -17.14
C LEU A 162 -13.59 5.70 -17.08
N THR A 163 -12.69 5.90 -18.05
CA THR A 163 -11.39 5.23 -18.08
C THR A 163 -10.56 5.64 -16.87
N ASP A 164 -10.54 6.92 -16.51
CA ASP A 164 -9.89 7.42 -15.30
C ASP A 164 -10.50 6.81 -14.03
N PHE A 165 -11.83 6.76 -13.92
CA PHE A 165 -12.51 6.12 -12.79
C PHE A 165 -12.17 4.62 -12.69
N TYR A 166 -12.15 3.90 -13.81
CA TYR A 166 -11.78 2.47 -13.84
C TYR A 166 -10.28 2.26 -13.59
N LEU A 167 -9.42 3.18 -14.03
CA LEU A 167 -8.00 3.17 -13.73
C LEU A 167 -7.76 3.42 -12.24
N ASP A 168 -8.49 4.35 -11.62
CA ASP A 168 -8.38 4.62 -10.19
C ASP A 168 -8.94 3.45 -9.36
N LEU A 169 -10.05 2.85 -9.76
CA LEU A 169 -10.55 1.62 -9.14
C LEU A 169 -9.56 0.45 -9.30
N ALA A 170 -8.88 0.34 -10.44
CA ALA A 170 -7.86 -0.67 -10.66
C ALA A 170 -6.59 -0.40 -9.82
N ARG A 171 -6.22 0.86 -9.60
CA ARG A 171 -5.11 1.26 -8.72
C ARG A 171 -5.40 0.93 -7.25
N GLN A 172 -6.64 1.10 -6.80
CA GLN A 172 -7.09 0.69 -5.47
C GLN A 172 -7.00 -0.82 -5.26
N ALA A 173 -7.26 -1.62 -6.30
CA ALA A 173 -7.08 -3.07 -6.30
C ALA A 173 -5.61 -3.51 -6.52
N GLY A 174 -4.65 -2.66 -6.14
CA GLY A 174 -3.22 -2.85 -6.37
C GLY A 174 -2.67 -4.17 -5.84
N PRO A 175 -1.47 -4.58 -6.29
CA PRO A 175 -0.82 -5.78 -5.80
C PRO A 175 -0.60 -5.71 -4.28
N VAL A 176 -0.85 -6.83 -3.60
CA VAL A 176 -0.57 -7.00 -2.17
C VAL A 176 0.54 -8.02 -1.97
N VAL A 177 1.31 -7.85 -0.90
CA VAL A 177 2.30 -8.83 -0.44
C VAL A 177 1.76 -9.47 0.83
N GLU A 178 1.38 -10.74 0.73
CA GLU A 178 0.80 -11.51 1.82
C GLU A 178 1.89 -12.15 2.68
N VAL A 179 1.78 -11.97 3.99
CA VAL A 179 2.63 -12.61 5.00
C VAL A 179 1.74 -13.36 5.99
N GLY A 180 2.02 -14.65 6.16
CA GLY A 180 1.27 -15.52 7.07
C GLY A 180 1.39 -15.10 8.54
N ALA A 181 0.34 -15.39 9.32
CA ALA A 181 0.32 -15.21 10.77
C ALA A 181 1.31 -16.15 11.48
N ALA A 182 1.62 -15.87 12.75
CA ALA A 182 2.43 -16.75 13.60
C ALA A 182 3.85 -17.04 13.09
N LYS A 183 4.38 -16.19 12.19
CA LYS A 183 5.75 -16.28 11.69
C LYS A 183 6.74 -15.77 12.75
N ASP A 184 7.85 -16.48 12.93
CA ASP A 184 8.93 -16.07 13.82
C ASP A 184 9.81 -15.02 13.12
N VAL A 185 10.06 -13.92 13.82
CA VAL A 185 10.73 -12.73 13.31
C VAL A 185 11.75 -12.21 14.32
N VAL A 186 12.70 -11.42 13.84
CA VAL A 186 13.66 -10.74 14.70
C VAL A 186 13.37 -9.24 14.68
N VAL A 187 13.14 -8.67 15.86
CA VAL A 187 12.96 -7.24 16.05
C VAL A 187 14.31 -6.59 16.29
N VAL A 188 14.62 -5.54 15.53
CA VAL A 188 15.82 -4.73 15.68
C VAL A 188 15.40 -3.31 16.04
N ILE A 189 15.89 -2.82 17.17
CA ILE A 189 15.65 -1.45 17.65
C ILE A 189 16.84 -0.60 17.22
N GLN A 190 16.59 0.54 16.58
CA GLN A 190 17.62 1.44 16.04
C GLN A 190 17.98 2.58 16.99
N GLU A 191 16.98 3.15 17.66
CA GLU A 191 17.19 4.25 18.61
C GLU A 191 16.96 3.74 20.03
N GLY A 192 17.94 3.98 20.91
CA GLY A 192 17.86 3.60 22.32
C GLY A 192 16.77 4.37 23.04
N LEU A 193 15.99 3.66 23.85
CA LEU A 193 14.93 4.27 24.66
C LEU A 193 15.40 4.44 26.10
N ALA A 194 15.19 5.64 26.63
CA ALA A 194 15.05 5.80 28.07
C ALA A 194 13.66 5.28 28.43
N LEU A 195 13.60 4.12 29.11
CA LEU A 195 12.32 3.53 29.46
C LEU A 195 11.65 4.36 30.58
N GLU A 196 10.78 5.31 30.22
CA GLU A 196 9.86 5.93 31.19
C GLU A 196 8.75 4.94 31.59
N ILE A 197 8.80 4.51 32.84
CA ILE A 197 7.76 3.70 33.47
C ILE A 197 6.64 4.66 33.86
N LYS A 198 5.53 4.67 33.11
CA LYS A 198 4.32 5.37 33.54
C LYS A 198 3.60 4.49 34.57
N PRO A 199 3.37 4.96 35.80
CA PRO A 199 2.49 4.25 36.73
C PRO A 199 1.10 4.14 36.08
N SER A 200 0.51 2.94 36.12
CA SER A 200 -0.82 2.73 35.57
C SER A 200 -1.83 3.62 36.30
N VAL A 201 -2.58 4.38 35.52
CA VAL A 201 -3.69 5.18 36.03
C VAL A 201 -4.86 4.23 36.29
N GLY A 202 -5.19 4.04 37.57
CA GLY A 202 -6.51 3.59 37.98
C GLY A 202 -6.56 2.26 38.73
N SER A 203 -6.41 2.33 40.06
CA SER A 203 -7.08 1.40 40.96
C SER A 203 -8.60 1.41 40.73
N LYS A 204 -9.24 0.26 40.96
CA LYS A 204 -10.68 -0.05 40.97
C LYS A 204 -11.21 -0.62 39.66
N PHE A 205 -11.31 -1.94 39.58
CA PHE A 205 -12.59 -2.66 39.64
C PHE A 205 -12.38 -4.00 40.36
#